data_AF-A0A0D0ATI4-F1
#
_entry.id   AF-A0A0D0ATI4-F1
#
_cell.length_a   1.000
_cell.length_b   1.000
_cell.length_c   1.000
_cell.angle_alpha   90.00
_cell.angle_beta   90.00
_cell.angle_gamma   90.00
#
_symmetry.space_group_name_H-M   'P 1'
#
loop_
_entity.id
_entity.type
_entity.pdbx_description
1 polymer ?
#
loop_
_entity_poly.entity_id
_entity_poly.type
_entity_poly.pdbx_seq_one_letter_code
_entity_poly.pdbx_strand_id
1 'polypeptide(L)'
;MSRPALRAQLNTFLAGDAETGCGGRMTERKFIEFIRMCPEMRLICLDAALHFGKDVLLAIVESCPKLEALRISGHDKSDSKALGALATACEANPQLGRNLRDLFLIDQPTYSSEKPIKKPAHRFLFE
;
A
#
# COMPACT_ATOMS: atom_id res chain seq x y z
N MET A 1 -11.40 20.64 12.86
CA MET A 1 -10.91 21.59 11.83
C MET A 1 -10.00 20.84 10.87
N SER A 2 -10.38 20.70 9.59
CA SER A 2 -9.44 20.18 8.59
C SER A 2 -8.36 21.24 8.35
N ARG A 3 -7.10 20.83 8.20
CA ARG A 3 -6.00 21.69 7.74
C ARG A 3 -5.66 21.26 6.32
N PRO A 4 -6.37 21.75 5.28
CA PRO A 4 -6.19 21.31 3.90
C PRO A 4 -4.73 21.45 3.45
N ALA A 5 -4.08 22.55 3.85
CA ALA A 5 -2.68 22.83 3.54
C ALA A 5 -1.70 21.78 4.11
N LEU A 6 -1.98 21.24 5.31
CA LEU A 6 -1.11 20.22 5.91
C LEU A 6 -1.21 18.91 5.12
N ARG A 7 -2.43 18.48 4.77
CA ARG A 7 -2.66 17.24 4.02
C ARG A 7 -2.10 17.31 2.60
N ALA A 8 -2.16 18.49 1.98
CA ALA A 8 -1.58 18.74 0.66
C ALA A 8 -0.04 18.76 0.64
N GLN A 9 0.63 18.81 1.80
CA GLN A 9 2.10 18.82 1.90
C GLN A 9 2.68 17.53 2.47
N LEU A 10 1.83 16.61 2.95
CA LEU A 10 2.30 15.33 3.46
C LEU A 10 2.89 14.50 2.33
N ASN A 11 4.18 14.16 2.47
CA ASN A 11 4.91 13.35 1.52
C ASN A 11 5.26 11.95 2.05
N THR A 12 5.05 11.72 3.36
CA THR A 12 5.42 10.49 4.04
C THR A 12 4.30 10.08 5.00
N PHE A 13 3.89 8.82 4.92
CA PHE A 13 2.95 8.21 5.87
C PHE A 13 3.51 6.87 6.37
N LEU A 14 3.74 6.79 7.68
CA LEU A 14 4.20 5.59 8.37
C LEU A 14 3.15 5.22 9.42
N ALA A 15 2.63 4.00 9.40
CA ALA A 15 1.66 3.56 10.39
C ALA A 15 1.67 2.05 10.57
N GLY A 16 1.20 1.63 11.75
CA GLY A 16 1.21 0.22 12.12
C GLY A 16 2.53 -0.19 12.75
N ASP A 17 2.55 -1.43 13.23
CA ASP A 17 3.68 -2.01 13.93
C ASP A 17 3.46 -3.54 13.96
N ALA A 18 4.48 -4.29 13.52
CA ALA A 18 4.38 -5.73 13.35
C ALA A 18 4.42 -6.49 14.69
N GLU A 19 5.01 -5.92 15.74
CA GLU A 19 5.12 -6.55 17.06
C GLU A 19 3.79 -6.50 17.82
N THR A 20 3.11 -5.36 17.74
CA THR A 20 1.84 -5.08 18.42
C THR A 20 0.62 -5.40 17.57
N GLY A 21 0.79 -5.53 16.25
CA GLY A 21 -0.30 -5.73 15.30
C GLY A 21 -1.24 -4.54 15.17
N CYS A 22 -0.84 -3.34 15.63
CA CYS A 22 -1.75 -2.20 15.71
C CYS A 22 -2.23 -1.66 14.36
N GLY A 23 -1.57 -2.02 13.25
CA GLY A 23 -2.00 -1.72 11.89
C GLY A 23 -3.39 -2.28 11.55
N GLY A 24 -3.76 -3.42 12.17
CA GLY A 24 -5.09 -4.03 12.01
C GLY A 24 -6.21 -3.17 12.58
N ARG A 25 -5.91 -2.10 13.33
CA ARG A 25 -6.92 -1.15 13.82
C ARG A 25 -7.32 -0.14 12.75
N MET A 26 -6.60 -0.07 11.63
CA MET A 26 -6.91 0.86 10.54
C MET A 26 -7.95 0.26 9.59
N THR A 27 -8.94 1.06 9.22
CA THR A 27 -9.99 0.66 8.27
C THR A 27 -9.73 1.23 6.89
N GLU A 28 -10.04 0.46 5.84
CA GLU A 28 -9.86 0.90 4.45
C GLU A 28 -10.56 2.23 4.18
N ARG A 29 -11.83 2.35 4.60
CA ARG A 29 -12.63 3.56 4.36
C ARG A 29 -11.93 4.82 4.84
N LYS A 30 -11.40 4.82 6.07
CA LYS A 30 -10.77 6.01 6.64
C LYS A 30 -9.41 6.30 6.02
N PHE A 31 -8.68 5.26 5.65
CA PHE A 31 -7.42 5.43 4.95
C PHE A 31 -7.63 5.97 3.52
N ILE A 32 -8.61 5.47 2.79
CA ILE A 32 -8.97 5.95 1.44
C ILE A 32 -9.41 7.42 1.48
N GLU A 33 -10.25 7.79 2.45
CA GLU A 33 -10.62 9.20 2.69
C GLU A 33 -9.38 10.09 2.94
N PHE A 34 -8.39 9.57 3.67
CA PHE A 34 -7.16 10.28 3.97
C PHE A 34 -6.23 10.41 2.75
N ILE A 35 -5.97 9.32 2.04
CA ILE A 35 -4.97 9.30 0.97
C ILE A 35 -5.37 10.17 -0.22
N ARG A 36 -6.69 10.25 -0.50
CA ARG A 36 -7.26 11.15 -1.52
C ARG A 36 -7.01 12.63 -1.27
N MET A 37 -6.58 12.99 -0.06
CA MET A 37 -6.25 14.36 0.31
C MET A 37 -4.75 14.65 0.28
N CYS A 38 -3.91 13.68 -0.08
CA CYS A 38 -2.46 13.77 0.01
C CYS A 38 -1.78 13.54 -1.37
N PRO A 39 -1.93 14.46 -2.33
CA PRO A 39 -1.39 14.30 -3.69
C PRO A 39 0.14 14.33 -3.76
N GLU A 40 0.80 14.89 -2.74
CA GLU A 40 2.26 15.00 -2.64
C GLU A 40 2.92 13.78 -1.99
N MET A 41 2.17 12.71 -1.72
CA MET A 41 2.69 11.51 -1.10
C MET A 41 3.78 10.85 -1.96
N ARG A 42 4.91 10.53 -1.33
CA ARG A 42 6.09 9.90 -1.94
C ARG A 42 6.39 8.56 -1.28
N LEU A 43 6.18 8.43 0.03
CA LEU A 43 6.44 7.22 0.79
C LEU A 43 5.23 6.82 1.63
N ILE A 44 4.80 5.57 1.48
CA ILE A 44 3.79 4.94 2.33
C ILE A 44 4.37 3.64 2.89
N CYS A 45 4.40 3.51 4.21
CA CYS A 45 4.74 2.27 4.91
C CYS A 45 3.63 1.92 5.89
N LEU A 46 3.05 0.73 5.72
CA LEU A 46 1.93 0.25 6.52
C LEU A 46 2.27 -1.15 7.05
N ASP A 47 2.44 -1.26 8.36
CA ASP A 47 2.76 -2.53 8.99
C ASP A 47 1.56 -3.18 9.67
N ALA A 48 1.41 -4.50 9.48
CA ALA A 48 0.28 -5.28 9.97
C ALA A 48 -1.10 -4.72 9.52
N ALA A 49 -1.20 -4.27 8.27
CA ALA A 49 -2.41 -3.68 7.68
C ALA A 49 -3.42 -4.76 7.22
N LEU A 50 -3.93 -5.55 8.18
CA LEU A 50 -4.73 -6.78 7.96
C LEU A 50 -6.00 -6.60 7.14
N HIS A 51 -6.51 -5.39 7.03
CA HIS A 51 -7.78 -5.12 6.33
C HIS A 51 -7.60 -4.48 4.96
N PHE A 52 -6.37 -4.30 4.47
CA PHE A 52 -6.12 -3.48 3.29
C PHE A 52 -6.10 -4.34 2.02
N GLY A 53 -7.09 -4.17 1.16
CA GLY A 53 -7.19 -4.90 -0.10
C GLY A 53 -6.86 -4.06 -1.33
N LYS A 54 -7.34 -4.55 -2.48
CA LYS A 54 -7.19 -3.92 -3.80
C LYS A 54 -7.67 -2.46 -3.81
N ASP A 55 -8.77 -2.15 -3.14
CA ASP A 55 -9.38 -0.82 -3.19
C ASP A 55 -8.50 0.24 -2.52
N VAL A 56 -7.78 -0.14 -1.46
CA VAL A 56 -6.78 0.74 -0.85
C VAL A 56 -5.61 0.99 -1.80
N LEU A 57 -5.09 -0.06 -2.43
CA LEU A 57 -3.98 0.06 -3.39
C LEU A 57 -4.36 0.97 -4.57
N LEU A 58 -5.56 0.78 -5.13
CA LEU A 58 -6.10 1.65 -6.17
C LEU A 58 -6.20 3.10 -5.71
N ALA A 59 -6.74 3.34 -4.52
CA ALA A 59 -6.85 4.69 -3.99
C ALA A 59 -5.49 5.37 -3.83
N ILE A 60 -4.45 4.64 -3.40
CA ILE A 60 -3.08 5.15 -3.29
C ILE A 60 -2.56 5.59 -4.67
N VAL A 61 -2.62 4.71 -5.67
CA VAL A 61 -2.00 4.97 -6.98
C VAL A 61 -2.74 6.05 -7.78
N GLU A 62 -4.06 6.14 -7.61
CA GLU A 62 -4.89 7.18 -8.23
C GLU A 62 -4.68 8.55 -7.58
N SER A 63 -4.42 8.58 -6.26
CA SER A 63 -4.33 9.84 -5.51
C SER A 63 -2.91 10.40 -5.44
N CYS A 64 -1.88 9.55 -5.58
CA CYS A 64 -0.49 9.89 -5.29
C CYS A 64 0.43 9.70 -6.51
N PRO A 65 0.41 10.59 -7.52
CA PRO A 65 1.22 10.45 -8.74
C PRO A 65 2.73 10.60 -8.51
N LYS A 66 3.13 11.09 -7.33
CA LYS A 66 4.52 11.29 -6.90
C LYS A 66 5.05 10.13 -6.05
N LEU A 67 4.29 9.04 -5.92
CA LEU A 67 4.67 7.90 -5.09
C LEU A 67 5.95 7.25 -5.60
N GLU A 68 6.91 7.08 -4.70
CA GLU A 68 8.23 6.49 -4.96
C GLU A 68 8.41 5.15 -4.25
N ALA A 69 7.82 5.03 -3.05
CA ALA A 69 7.89 3.84 -2.22
C ALA A 69 6.52 3.49 -1.63
N LEU A 70 6.08 2.25 -1.87
CA LEU A 70 4.89 1.67 -1.28
C LEU A 70 5.25 0.34 -0.61
N ARG A 71 5.11 0.31 0.73
CA ARG A 71 5.34 -0.89 1.53
C ARG A 71 4.10 -1.18 2.37
N ILE A 72 3.49 -2.34 2.14
CA ILE A 72 2.35 -2.82 2.91
C ILE A 72 2.66 -4.23 3.38
N SER A 73 2.65 -4.44 4.69
CA SER A 73 2.84 -5.74 5.30
C SER A 73 1.58 -6.20 6.03
N GLY A 74 1.37 -7.51 5.99
CA GLY A 74 0.28 -8.19 6.67
C GLY A 74 -1.09 -7.78 6.22
N HIS A 75 -1.29 -7.59 4.91
CA HIS A 75 -2.63 -7.51 4.33
C HIS A 75 -3.23 -8.90 3.99
N ASP A 76 -4.57 -8.99 3.91
CA ASP A 76 -5.29 -10.26 3.65
C ASP A 76 -5.48 -10.55 2.15
N LYS A 77 -5.37 -11.86 1.84
CA LYS A 77 -5.63 -12.63 0.61
C LYS A 77 -5.80 -11.90 -0.74
N SER A 78 -4.98 -12.40 -1.68
CA SER A 78 -5.12 -12.42 -3.15
C SER A 78 -4.47 -11.26 -3.90
N ASP A 79 -3.17 -11.15 -3.65
CA ASP A 79 -2.21 -10.18 -4.17
C ASP A 79 -2.08 -10.13 -5.72
N SER A 80 -2.62 -11.11 -6.47
CA SER A 80 -2.56 -11.08 -7.94
C SER A 80 -3.44 -10.00 -8.57
N LYS A 81 -4.62 -9.72 -7.97
CA LYS A 81 -5.53 -8.66 -8.45
C LYS A 81 -5.04 -7.28 -8.03
N ALA A 82 -4.41 -7.19 -6.87
CA ALA A 82 -3.76 -6.00 -6.34
C ALA A 82 -2.58 -5.58 -7.22
N LEU A 83 -1.66 -6.51 -7.49
CA LEU A 83 -0.53 -6.27 -8.38
C LEU A 83 -0.97 -5.95 -9.81
N GLY A 84 -1.97 -6.65 -10.34
CA GLY A 84 -2.53 -6.35 -11.66
C GLY A 84 -3.12 -4.93 -11.73
N ALA A 85 -3.83 -4.50 -10.68
CA ALA A 85 -4.37 -3.15 -10.61
C ALA A 85 -3.28 -2.08 -10.54
N LEU A 86 -2.22 -2.33 -9.78
CA LEU A 86 -1.05 -1.46 -9.73
C LEU A 86 -0.36 -1.37 -11.09
N ALA A 87 -0.16 -2.50 -11.78
CA ALA A 87 0.42 -2.53 -13.12
C ALA A 87 -0.42 -1.70 -14.11
N THR A 88 -1.73 -1.90 -14.14
CA THR A 88 -2.65 -1.10 -14.97
C THR A 88 -2.59 0.39 -14.61
N ALA A 89 -2.48 0.74 -13.33
CA ALA A 89 -2.34 2.14 -12.90
C ALA A 89 -1.00 2.76 -13.35
N CYS A 90 0.10 2.01 -13.28
CA CYS A 90 1.40 2.44 -13.80
C CYS A 90 1.40 2.58 -15.33
N GLU A 91 0.70 1.72 -16.06
CA GLU A 91 0.52 1.82 -17.51
C GLU A 91 -0.30 3.07 -17.89
N ALA A 92 -1.40 3.33 -17.17
CA ALA A 92 -2.25 4.49 -17.36
C ALA A 92 -1.58 5.81 -16.94
N ASN A 93 -0.64 5.76 -15.98
CA ASN A 93 0.13 6.90 -15.49
C ASN A 93 1.64 6.62 -15.59
N PRO A 94 2.26 6.90 -16.74
CA PRO A 94 3.69 6.65 -16.95
C PRO A 94 4.60 7.38 -15.95
N GLN A 95 4.15 8.49 -15.37
CA GLN A 95 4.90 9.20 -14.35
C GLN A 95 4.96 8.42 -13.04
N LEU A 96 3.83 7.83 -12.62
CA LEU A 96 3.79 6.92 -11.47
C LEU A 96 4.70 5.71 -11.71
N GLY A 97 4.59 5.08 -12.89
CA GLY A 97 5.44 3.94 -13.25
C GLY A 97 6.94 4.26 -13.22
N ARG A 98 7.34 5.49 -13.57
CA ARG A 98 8.75 5.96 -13.48
C ARG A 98 9.20 6.32 -12.06
N ASN A 99 8.27 6.74 -11.22
CA ASN A 99 8.57 7.19 -9.86
C ASN A 99 8.61 6.04 -8.86
N LEU A 100 7.69 5.07 -8.99
CA LEU A 100 7.55 3.95 -8.06
C LEU A 100 8.70 2.97 -8.24
N ARG A 101 9.71 3.08 -7.38
CA ARG A 101 10.95 2.29 -7.43
C ARG A 101 10.96 1.19 -6.37
N ASP A 102 10.27 1.43 -5.26
CA ASP A 102 10.20 0.53 -4.12
C ASP A 102 8.76 0.04 -3.94
N LEU A 103 8.47 -1.17 -4.39
CA LEU A 103 7.21 -1.85 -4.13
C LEU A 103 7.43 -3.08 -3.24
N PHE A 104 6.73 -3.12 -2.12
CA PHE A 104 6.77 -4.24 -1.18
C PHE A 104 5.37 -4.55 -0.69
N LEU A 105 4.82 -5.68 -1.14
CA LEU A 105 3.54 -6.22 -0.69
C LEU A 105 3.83 -7.57 -0.04
N ILE A 106 3.56 -7.68 1.26
CA ILE A 106 3.71 -8.94 2.00
C ILE A 106 2.37 -9.34 2.60
N ASP A 107 1.87 -10.48 2.13
CA ASP A 107 0.78 -11.21 2.75
C ASP A 107 1.22 -11.77 4.12
N GLN A 108 0.35 -11.68 5.12
CA GLN A 108 0.54 -12.50 6.32
C GLN A 108 0.36 -13.98 5.92
N PRO A 109 1.31 -14.87 6.28
CA PRO A 109 1.09 -16.29 6.09
C PRO A 109 -0.10 -16.69 6.96
N THR A 110 -1.21 -17.04 6.31
CA THR A 110 -2.32 -17.67 7.00
C THR A 110 -1.79 -18.93 7.67
N TYR A 111 -1.80 -18.98 9.00
CA TYR A 111 -1.74 -20.26 9.71
C TYR A 111 -3.04 -21.01 9.40
N SER A 112 -3.11 -21.64 8.22
CA SER A 112 -3.97 -22.79 8.05
C SER A 112 -3.37 -23.89 8.92
N SER A 113 -4.19 -24.70 9.58
CA SER A 113 -3.74 -25.93 10.25
C SER A 113 -3.11 -26.95 9.29
N GLU A 114 -3.01 -26.63 8.01
CA GLU A 114 -2.35 -27.41 6.97
C GLU A 114 -0.95 -26.86 6.66
N LYS A 115 0.03 -27.77 6.58
CA LYS A 115 1.47 -27.53 6.54
C LYS A 115 1.90 -26.38 5.61
N PRO A 116 2.87 -25.53 6.02
CA PRO A 116 3.26 -24.35 5.27
C PRO A 116 3.98 -24.71 3.96
N ILE A 117 3.34 -24.41 2.83
CA ILE A 117 4.00 -24.36 1.52
C ILE A 117 4.69 -23.00 1.45
N LYS A 118 6.03 -22.99 1.49
CA LYS A 118 6.84 -21.78 1.27
C LYS A 118 6.49 -21.20 -0.10
N LYS A 119 5.73 -20.11 -0.15
CA LYS A 119 5.57 -19.32 -1.38
C LYS A 119 6.66 -18.24 -1.42
N PRO A 120 7.34 -18.07 -2.57
CA PRO A 120 8.41 -17.09 -2.67
C PRO A 120 7.85 -15.67 -2.59
N ALA A 121 8.54 -14.80 -1.87
CA ALA A 121 8.27 -13.37 -1.90
C ALA A 121 8.61 -12.85 -3.30
N HIS A 122 7.64 -12.25 -3.98
CA HIS A 122 7.86 -11.62 -5.27
C HIS A 122 8.48 -10.25 -5.05
N ARG A 123 9.79 -10.14 -5.28
CA ARG A 123 10.50 -8.85 -5.32
C ARG A 123 10.61 -8.42 -6.78
N PHE A 124 9.83 -7.42 -7.17
CA PHE A 124 9.97 -6.77 -8.47
C PHE A 124 10.98 -5.64 -8.34
N LEU A 125 12.13 -5.78 -9.00
CA LEU A 125 13.04 -4.67 -9.26
C LEU A 125 12.61 -4.09 -10.60
N PHE A 126 12.14 -2.84 -10.60
CA PHE A 126 11.95 -2.09 -11.84
C PHE A 126 13.32 -1.49 -12.21
N GLU A 127 13.88 -1.94 -13.33
CA GLU A 127 15.07 -1.32 -13.97
C GLU A 127 14.69 -0.05 -14.75
#